data_AF-A0A357V131-F1
#
_entry.id   AF-A0A357V131-F1
#
_cell.length_a   1.000
_cell.length_b   1.000
_cell.length_c   1.000
_cell.angle_alpha   90.00
_cell.angle_beta   90.00
_cell.angle_gamma   90.00
#
_symmetry.space_group_name_H-M   'P 1'
#
loop_
_entity.id
_entity.type
_entity.pdbx_description
1 polymer ?
#
loop_
_entity_poly.entity_id
_entity_poly.type
_entity_poly.pdbx_seq_one_letter_code
_entity_poly.pdbx_strand_id
1 'polypeptide(L)'
;EGGMDIEDVAHNTPEKIIKVFIDPATGIQAFHARQVAFGLGLEGNQVKSGVKFVMALYKAFMDLDCSLVEINPLVVTGSGDVIALDAKMN
;
A
#
# COMPACT_ATOMS: atom_id res chain seq x y z
N GLU A 1 1.78 10.63 -2.43
CA GLU A 1 2.24 11.55 -1.37
C GLU A 1 1.45 11.23 -0.11
N GLY A 2 2.11 10.99 1.02
CA GLY A 2 1.43 10.58 2.26
C GLY A 2 0.95 11.77 3.09
N GLY A 3 -0.11 11.60 3.87
CA GLY A 3 -0.66 12.62 4.77
C GLY A 3 -1.47 13.71 4.07
N MET A 4 -1.86 13.50 2.81
CA MET A 4 -2.76 14.38 2.06
C MET A 4 -4.00 13.60 1.60
N ASP A 5 -5.03 14.35 1.22
CA ASP A 5 -6.25 13.84 0.62
C ASP A 5 -5.95 13.21 -0.76
N ILE A 6 -6.41 11.98 -1.00
CA ILE A 6 -6.05 11.23 -2.21
C ILE A 6 -6.77 11.77 -3.45
N GLU A 7 -7.93 12.40 -3.29
CA GLU A 7 -8.71 13.04 -4.33
C GLU A 7 -7.96 14.25 -4.89
N ASP A 8 -7.33 15.05 -4.03
CA ASP A 8 -6.50 16.18 -4.44
C ASP A 8 -5.26 15.73 -5.23
N VAL A 9 -4.62 14.64 -4.79
CA VAL A 9 -3.48 14.05 -5.50
C VAL A 9 -3.92 13.53 -6.88
N ALA A 10 -5.10 12.90 -6.96
CA ALA A 10 -5.63 12.37 -8.21
C ALA A 10 -5.97 13.48 -9.23
N HIS A 11 -6.45 14.63 -8.76
CA HIS A 11 -6.74 15.77 -9.61
C HIS A 11 -5.48 16.49 -10.08
N ASN A 12 -4.55 16.77 -9.16
CA ASN A 12 -3.42 17.67 -9.42
C ASN A 12 -2.17 16.95 -9.94
N THR A 13 -1.93 15.71 -9.51
CA THR A 13 -0.74 14.93 -9.85
C THR A 13 -1.08 13.45 -10.08
N PRO A 14 -1.95 13.12 -11.06
CA PRO A 14 -2.42 11.75 -11.30
C PRO A 14 -1.29 10.75 -11.58
N GLU A 15 -0.16 11.21 -12.12
CA GLU A 15 1.03 10.42 -12.40
C GLU A 15 1.72 9.86 -11.14
N LYS A 16 1.45 10.45 -9.97
CA LYS A 16 1.95 9.95 -8.68
C LYS A 16 1.11 8.81 -8.13
N ILE A 17 -0.02 8.48 -8.76
CA ILE A 17 -0.89 7.37 -8.35
C ILE A 17 -0.48 6.11 -9.07
N ILE A 18 -0.07 5.13 -8.27
CA ILE A 18 0.34 3.83 -8.76
C ILE A 18 -0.80 2.85 -8.52
N LYS A 19 -1.25 2.23 -9.61
CA LYS A 19 -2.35 1.26 -9.58
C LYS A 19 -1.80 -0.13 -9.92
N VAL A 20 -2.09 -1.08 -9.05
CA VAL A 20 -1.75 -2.49 -9.24
C VAL A 20 -3.06 -3.27 -9.18
N PHE A 21 -3.43 -3.90 -10.29
CA PHE A 21 -4.68 -4.66 -10.39
C PHE A 21 -4.45 -6.10 -9.95
N ILE A 22 -5.36 -6.61 -9.12
CA ILE A 22 -5.32 -7.98 -8.62
C ILE A 22 -6.44 -8.78 -9.26
N ASP A 23 -6.09 -9.88 -9.92
CA ASP A 23 -7.06 -10.83 -10.45
C ASP A 23 -7.68 -11.63 -9.28
N PRO A 24 -9.02 -11.68 -9.14
CA PRO A 24 -9.67 -12.36 -8.02
C PRO A 24 -9.43 -13.86 -7.95
N ALA A 25 -9.16 -14.53 -9.08
CA ALA A 25 -8.92 -15.97 -9.12
C ALA A 25 -7.52 -16.32 -8.63
N THR A 26 -6.53 -15.45 -8.91
CA THR A 26 -5.13 -15.67 -8.50
C THR A 26 -4.75 -14.98 -7.19
N GLY A 27 -5.50 -13.95 -6.78
CA GLY A 27 -5.23 -13.15 -5.60
C GLY A 27 -3.92 -12.35 -5.70
N ILE A 28 -3.55 -11.69 -4.60
CA ILE A 28 -2.30 -10.95 -4.55
C ILE A 28 -1.08 -11.89 -4.65
N GLN A 29 -0.05 -11.42 -5.34
CA GLN A 29 1.19 -12.15 -5.57
C GLN A 29 2.37 -11.27 -5.16
N ALA A 30 3.50 -11.88 -4.82
CA ALA A 30 4.65 -11.13 -4.33
C ALA A 30 5.17 -10.07 -5.33
N PHE A 31 4.96 -10.27 -6.64
CA PHE A 31 5.35 -9.26 -7.64
C PHE A 31 4.44 -8.02 -7.61
N HIS A 32 3.14 -8.18 -7.35
CA HIS A 32 2.21 -7.06 -7.15
C HIS A 32 2.67 -6.19 -5.97
N ALA A 33 2.97 -6.83 -4.83
CA ALA A 33 3.45 -6.12 -3.65
C ALA A 33 4.81 -5.42 -3.88
N ARG A 34 5.69 -6.01 -4.69
CA ARG A 34 6.94 -5.35 -5.11
C ARG A 34 6.70 -4.15 -6.01
N GLN A 35 5.74 -4.22 -6.94
CA GLN A 35 5.38 -3.07 -7.77
C GLN A 35 4.91 -1.90 -6.91
N VAL A 36 4.08 -2.15 -5.89
CA VAL A 36 3.68 -1.12 -4.92
C VAL A 36 4.89 -0.58 -4.16
N ALA A 37 5.73 -1.45 -3.59
CA ALA A 37 6.89 -1.04 -2.80
C ALA A 37 7.88 -0.16 -3.59
N PHE A 38 8.26 -0.59 -4.80
CA PHE A 38 9.15 0.21 -5.66
C PHE A 38 8.47 1.48 -6.16
N GLY A 39 7.16 1.41 -6.43
CA GLY A 39 6.37 2.56 -6.81
C GLY A 39 6.34 3.65 -5.73
N LEU A 40 6.31 3.26 -4.46
CA LEU A 40 6.40 4.17 -3.31
C LEU A 40 7.83 4.67 -3.04
N GLY A 41 8.82 4.26 -3.85
CA GLY A 41 10.22 4.65 -3.66
C GLY A 41 10.90 3.96 -2.48
N LEU A 42 10.39 2.80 -2.03
CA LEU A 42 11.03 2.03 -0.96
C LEU A 42 12.33 1.39 -1.44
N GLU A 43 13.34 1.36 -0.59
CA GLU A 43 14.68 0.85 -0.93
C GLU A 43 15.21 -0.15 0.12
N GLY A 44 16.11 -1.03 -0.31
CA GLY A 44 16.80 -1.98 0.57
C GLY A 44 15.85 -2.80 1.45
N ASN A 45 16.04 -2.72 2.77
CA ASN A 45 15.21 -3.45 3.74
C ASN A 45 13.75 -2.98 3.78
N GLN A 46 13.47 -1.74 3.37
CA GLN A 46 12.12 -1.18 3.35
C GLN A 46 11.25 -1.92 2.33
N VAL A 47 11.82 -2.36 1.20
CA VAL A 47 11.08 -3.16 0.19
C VAL A 47 10.58 -4.46 0.81
N LYS A 48 11.42 -5.14 1.60
CA LYS A 48 11.04 -6.39 2.26
C LYS A 48 9.91 -6.14 3.28
N SER A 49 10.01 -5.06 4.06
CA SER A 49 9.00 -4.67 5.05
C SER A 49 7.68 -4.28 4.37
N GLY A 50 7.73 -3.43 3.34
CA GLY A 50 6.59 -2.99 2.54
C GLY A 50 5.90 -4.12 1.79
N VAL A 51 6.64 -5.06 1.20
CA VAL A 51 6.06 -6.25 0.56
C VAL A 51 5.27 -7.07 1.57
N LYS A 52 5.85 -7.32 2.76
CA LYS A 52 5.15 -8.04 3.83
C LYS A 52 3.89 -7.30 4.27
N PHE A 53 3.98 -5.98 4.42
CA PHE A 53 2.86 -5.12 4.80
C PHE A 53 1.71 -5.19 3.78
N VAL A 54 2.00 -4.98 2.49
CA VAL A 54 0.97 -4.99 1.43
C VAL A 54 0.30 -6.36 1.30
N MET A 55 1.07 -7.46 1.39
CA MET A 55 0.52 -8.81 1.39
C MET A 55 -0.41 -9.06 2.58
N ALA A 56 -0.02 -8.59 3.78
CA ALA A 56 -0.85 -8.70 4.98
C ALA A 56 -2.10 -7.82 4.89
N LEU A 57 -2.00 -6.62 4.29
CA LEU A 57 -3.12 -5.71 4.09
C LEU A 57 -4.18 -6.32 3.16
N TYR A 58 -3.76 -6.89 2.03
CA TYR A 58 -4.68 -7.61 1.14
C TYR A 58 -5.32 -8.82 1.82
N LYS A 59 -4.55 -9.58 2.61
CA LYS A 59 -5.11 -10.67 3.41
C LYS A 59 -6.18 -10.16 4.38
N ALA A 60 -5.92 -9.09 5.11
CA ALA A 60 -6.89 -8.49 6.02
C ALA A 60 -8.14 -7.99 5.30
N PHE A 61 -7.97 -7.32 4.14
CA PHE A 61 -9.08 -6.88 3.29
C PHE A 61 -10.01 -8.04 2.91
N MET A 62 -9.44 -9.18 2.48
CA MET A 62 -10.22 -10.35 2.07
C MET A 62 -10.82 -11.11 3.26
N ASP A 63 -10.05 -11.31 4.33
CA ASP A 63 -10.49 -12.08 5.50
C ASP A 63 -11.59 -11.36 6.30
N LEU A 64 -11.64 -10.02 6.23
CA LEU A 64 -12.58 -9.18 6.97
C LEU A 64 -13.70 -8.63 6.08
N ASP A 65 -13.86 -9.16 4.87
CA ASP A 65 -14.89 -8.75 3.89
C ASP A 65 -14.97 -7.23 3.70
N CYS A 66 -13.81 -6.55 3.68
CA CYS A 66 -13.75 -5.11 3.51
C CYS A 66 -14.13 -4.70 2.08
N SER A 67 -14.76 -3.54 1.96
CA SER A 67 -14.99 -2.84 0.71
C SER A 67 -13.86 -1.87 0.38
N LEU A 68 -13.22 -1.29 1.42
CA LEU A 68 -12.11 -0.36 1.29
C LEU A 68 -11.22 -0.45 2.53
N VAL A 69 -9.89 -0.41 2.31
CA VAL A 69 -8.90 -0.19 3.36
C VAL A 69 -7.98 0.93 2.90
N GLU A 70 -7.89 1.98 3.69
CA GLU A 70 -7.02 3.14 3.46
C GLU A 70 -6.01 3.26 4.60
N ILE A 71 -4.73 3.38 4.27
CA ILE A 71 -3.64 3.61 5.22
C ILE A 71 -3.06 4.99 4.93
N ASN A 72 -3.28 5.93 5.84
CA ASN A 72 -2.81 7.30 5.66
C ASN A 72 -2.55 7.99 7.01
N PRO A 73 -1.28 8.20 7.42
CA PRO A 73 -0.05 7.95 6.66
C PRO A 73 0.51 6.52 6.83
N LEU A 74 1.18 6.06 5.77
CA LEU A 74 2.11 4.92 5.80
C LEU A 74 3.52 5.45 6.06
N VAL A 75 4.15 5.02 7.16
CA VAL A 75 5.42 5.58 7.65
C VAL A 75 6.56 4.58 7.48
N VAL A 76 7.73 5.10 7.11
CA VAL A 76 9.00 4.37 7.19
C VAL A 76 9.74 4.80 8.44
N THR A 77 10.04 3.86 9.33
CA THR A 77 10.78 4.13 10.57
C THR A 77 12.26 4.33 10.31
N GLY A 78 13.01 4.84 11.31
CA GLY A 78 14.47 4.91 11.24
C GLY A 78 15.16 3.54 11.11
N SER A 79 14.49 2.44 11.48
CA SER A 79 14.96 1.07 11.26
C SER A 79 14.67 0.53 9.85
N GLY A 80 13.94 1.28 9.03
CA GLY A 80 13.51 0.87 7.69
C GLY A 80 12.26 -0.02 7.67
N ASP A 81 11.50 -0.04 8.77
CA ASP A 81 10.23 -0.76 8.82
C ASP A 81 9.09 0.09 8.26
N VAL A 82 8.14 -0.56 7.58
CA VAL A 82 6.94 0.07 7.04
C VAL A 82 5.78 -0.17 8.00
N ILE A 83 5.19 0.90 8.52
CA ILE A 83 4.12 0.85 9.53
C ILE A 83 2.93 1.71 9.10
N ALA A 84 1.72 1.22 9.36
CA ALA A 84 0.52 2.05 9.32
C ALA A 84 0.45 2.90 10.58
N LEU A 85 0.38 4.23 10.44
CA LEU A 85 0.15 5.11 11.59
C LEU A 85 -1.35 5.28 11.88
N ASP A 86 -2.16 5.29 10.81
CA ASP A 86 -3.61 5.32 10.87
C ASP A 86 -4.21 4.44 9.77
N ALA A 87 -5.43 3.96 10.00
CA ALA A 87 -6.14 3.08 9.09
C ALA A 87 -7.66 3.32 9.14
N LYS A 88 -8.28 3.40 7.97
CA LYS A 88 -9.74 3.41 7.80
C LYS A 88 -10.17 2.17 7.04
N MET A 89 -11.16 1.45 7.58
CA MET A 89 -11.66 0.20 7.02
C MET A 89 -13.19 0.25 6.98
N ASN A 90 -13.78 -0.11 5.83
CA ASN A 90 -15.24 -0.16 5.62
C ASN A 90 -15.68 -1.52 5.11
#